data_AF-A0A0Q4RQE1-F1
#
_entry.id   AF-A0A0Q4RQE1-F1
#
_cell.length_a   1.000
_cell.length_b   1.000
_cell.length_c   1.000
_cell.angle_alpha   90.00
_cell.angle_beta   90.00
_cell.angle_gamma   90.00
#
_symmetry.space_group_name_H-M   'P 1'
#
loop_
_entity.id
_entity.type
_entity.pdbx_description
1 polymer ?
#
loop_
_entity_poly.entity_id
_entity_poly.type
_entity_poly.pdbx_seq_one_letter_code
_entity_poly.pdbx_strand_id
1 'polypeptide(L)' 'MAGILIISALAITLAVIELPKLAKKGWKKEIFVYLIMLAGGAFFSICAFNQIRLPSPLNIIVYIYKPLENWFNAF' A
#
# COMPACT_ATOMS: atom_id res chain seq x y z
N MET A 1 -14.21 -13.69 -2.55
CA MET A 1 -15.06 -12.49 -2.70
C MET A 1 -15.43 -11.87 -1.36
N ALA A 2 -15.91 -12.63 -0.37
CA ALA A 2 -16.29 -12.10 0.95
C ALA A 2 -15.19 -11.28 1.66
N GLY A 3 -13.92 -11.71 1.61
CA GLY A 3 -12.81 -10.98 2.25
C GLY A 3 -12.59 -9.56 1.70
N ILE A 4 -12.71 -9.37 0.39
CA ILE A 4 -12.56 -8.05 -0.25
C ILE A 4 -13.71 -7.13 0.19
N LEU A 5 -14.94 -7.66 0.26
CA LEU A 5 -16.09 -6.90 0.74
C LEU A 5 -15.88 -6.41 2.18
N ILE A 6 -15.39 -7.28 3.06
CA ILE A 6 -15.09 -6.92 4.46
C ILE A 6 -14.01 -5.83 4.54
N ILE A 7 -12.91 -5.98 3.79
CA ILE A 7 -11.82 -4.98 3.75
C ILE A 7 -12.36 -3.63 3.26
N SER A 8 -13.16 -3.62 2.20
CA SER A 8 -13.76 -2.39 1.68
C SER A 8 -14.75 -1.74 2.65
N ALA A 9 -15.59 -2.54 3.31
CA ALA A 9 -16.56 -2.05 4.29
C ALA A 9 -15.86 -1.40 5.50
N LEU A 10 -14.77 -2.01 5.98
CA LEU A 10 -13.95 -1.45 7.04
C LEU A 10 -13.30 -0.13 6.61
N ALA A 11 -12.69 -0.08 5.42
CA ALA A 11 -12.08 1.15 4.91
C ALA A 11 -13.11 2.29 4.77
N ILE A 12 -14.32 2.00 4.27
CA ILE A 12 -15.40 2.98 4.18
C ILE A 12 -15.83 3.44 5.57
N THR A 13 -15.97 2.52 6.53
CA THR A 13 -16.37 2.86 7.91
C THR A 13 -15.37 3.82 8.56
N LEU A 14 -14.07 3.54 8.40
CA LEU A 14 -13.00 4.41 8.87
C LEU A 14 -13.07 5.79 8.22
N ALA A 15 -13.21 5.84 6.88
CA ALA A 15 -13.35 7.09 6.16
C ALA A 15 -14.56 7.91 6.65
N VAL A 16 -15.72 7.29 6.82
CA VAL A 16 -16.95 7.98 7.27
C VAL A 16 -16.80 8.55 8.69
N ILE A 17 -16.04 7.90 9.57
CA ILE A 17 -15.84 8.38 10.94
C ILE A 17 -14.78 9.49 11.01
N GLU A 18 -13.69 9.35 10.27
CA GLU A 18 -12.47 10.15 10.45
C GLU A 18 -12.42 11.35 9.50
N LEU A 19 -12.82 11.17 8.25
CA LEU A 19 -12.83 12.22 7.23
C LEU A 19 -13.66 13.45 7.65
N PRO A 20 -14.87 13.34 8.22
CA PRO A 20 -15.60 14.53 8.69
C PRO A 20 -14.94 15.20 9.90
N LYS A 21 -14.24 14.45 10.76
CA LYS A 21 -13.49 15.04 11.89
C LYS A 21 -12.34 15.90 11.38
N LEU A 22 -11.59 15.40 10.38
CA LEU A 22 -10.51 16.13 9.72
C LEU A 22 -11.02 17.31 8.89
N ALA A 23 -12.15 17.14 8.19
CA ALA A 23 -12.79 18.20 7.41
C ALA A 23 -13.28 19.35 8.30
N LYS A 24 -13.87 19.05 9.47
CA LYS A 24 -14.28 20.06 10.46
C LYS A 24 -13.10 20.89 10.99
N LYS A 25 -11.89 20.32 11.05
CA LYS A 25 -10.66 21.04 11.44
C LYS A 25 -10.05 21.87 10.30
N GLY A 26 -10.55 21.74 9.07
CA GLY A 26 -10.02 22.45 7.90
C GLY A 26 -8.65 21.95 7.42
N TRP A 27 -8.17 20.81 7.93
CA TRP A 27 -6.83 20.29 7.70
C TRP A 27 -6.72 19.49 6.40
N LYS A 28 -6.77 20.20 5.26
CA LYS A 28 -6.77 19.59 3.92
C LYS A 28 -5.55 18.70 3.63
N LYS A 29 -4.37 19.05 4.15
CA LYS A 29 -3.14 18.25 4.00
C LYS A 29 -3.24 16.91 4.73
N GLU A 30 -3.80 16.90 5.93
CA GLU A 30 -3.97 15.68 6.71
C GLU A 30 -5.02 14.76 6.11
N ILE A 31 -6.11 15.32 5.56
CA ILE A 31 -7.11 14.55 4.79
C ILE A 31 -6.45 13.83 3.62
N PHE A 32 -5.55 14.50 2.91
CA PHE A 32 -4.85 13.93 1.77
C PHE A 32 -3.92 12.77 2.20
N VAL A 33 -3.10 12.97 3.24
CA VAL A 33 -2.23 11.91 3.78
C VAL A 33 -3.06 10.74 4.30
N TYR A 34 -4.14 11.02 5.03
CA TYR A 34 -5.07 10.02 5.54
C TYR A 34 -5.66 9.17 4.42
N LEU A 35 -6.20 9.80 3.37
CA LEU A 35 -6.78 9.09 2.23
C LEU A 35 -5.75 8.23 1.50
N ILE A 36 -4.53 8.73 1.30
CA ILE A 36 -3.45 7.95 0.68
C ILE A 36 -3.11 6.72 1.53
N MET A 37 -2.93 6.89 2.85
CA MET A 37 -2.62 5.77 3.73
C MET A 37 -3.77 4.76 3.79
N LEU A 38 -5.02 5.22 3.86
CA LEU A 38 -6.20 4.36 3.91
C LEU A 38 -6.35 3.57 2.60
N ALA A 39 -6.22 4.25 1.45
CA ALA A 39 -6.29 3.61 0.14
C ALA A 39 -5.13 2.63 -0.05
N GLY A 40 -3.91 3.00 0.34
CA GLY A 40 -2.74 2.12 0.31
C GLY A 40 -2.91 0.88 1.17
N GLY A 41 -3.36 1.03 2.42
CA GLY A 41 -3.62 -0.08 3.32
C GLY A 41 -4.72 -1.03 2.80
N ALA A 42 -5.81 -0.48 2.26
CA ALA A 42 -6.87 -1.27 1.63
C ALA A 42 -6.36 -2.02 0.40
N PHE A 43 -5.59 -1.36 -0.46
CA PHE A 43 -4.96 -1.96 -1.64
C PHE A 43 -4.04 -3.12 -1.26
N PHE A 44 -3.10 -2.90 -0.32
CA PHE A 44 -2.19 -3.96 0.14
C PHE A 44 -2.93 -5.11 0.80
N SER A 45 -3.99 -4.83 1.56
CA SER A 45 -4.83 -5.87 2.17
C SER A 45 -5.51 -6.73 1.12
N ILE A 46 -6.02 -6.12 0.03
CA ILE A 46 -6.61 -6.85 -1.10
C ILE A 46 -5.53 -7.68 -1.83
N CYS A 47 -4.34 -7.12 -2.06
CA CYS A 47 -3.22 -7.84 -2.67
C CYS A 47 -2.81 -9.07 -1.84
N ALA A 48 -2.71 -8.89 -0.51
CA ALA A 48 -2.38 -9.96 0.43
C ALA A 48 -3.49 -11.04 0.45
N PHE A 49 -4.76 -10.63 0.46
CA PHE A 49 -5.90 -11.55 0.43
C PHE A 49 -5.94 -12.39 -0.84
N ASN A 50 -5.65 -11.79 -1.99
CA ASN A 50 -5.56 -12.49 -3.28
C ASN A 50 -4.29 -13.35 -3.42
N GLN A 51 -3.45 -13.42 -2.38
CA GLN A 51 -2.13 -14.05 -2.40
C GLN A 51 -1.32 -13.66 -3.64
N ILE A 52 -1.46 -12.41 -4.07
CA ILE A 52 -0.63 -11.86 -5.13
C ILE A 52 0.79 -11.95 -4.58
N ARG A 53 1.62 -12.77 -5.23
CA ARG A 53 3.04 -12.87 -4.92
C ARG A 53 3.66 -11.52 -5.21
N LEU A 54 3.71 -10.68 -4.18
CA LEU A 54 4.57 -9.51 -4.20
C LEU A 54 5.98 -10.03 -4.49
N PRO A 55 6.71 -9.41 -5.42
CA PRO A 55 8.07 -9.82 -5.71
C PRO A 55 8.81 -9.84 -4.37
N SER A 56 9.40 -11.01 -4.07
CA SER A 56 10.16 -11.20 -2.84
C SER A 56 11.10 -10.00 -2.65
N PRO A 57 11.23 -9.44 -1.45
CA PRO A 57 12.22 -8.40 -1.18
C PRO A 57 13.62 -8.83 -1.62
N LEU A 58 13.91 -10.13 -1.57
CA LEU A 58 15.14 -10.71 -2.08
C LEU A 58 15.33 -10.48 -3.58
N ASN A 59 14.26 -10.54 -4.38
CA ASN A 59 14.34 -10.29 -5.83
C ASN A 59 14.67 -8.82 -6.13
N ILE A 60 14.24 -7.90 -5.29
CA ILE A 60 14.62 -6.47 -5.41
C ILE A 60 16.11 -6.32 -5.14
N ILE A 61 16.61 -6.98 -4.09
CA ILE A 61 18.04 -7.00 -3.75
C ILE A 61 18.84 -7.61 -4.92
N VAL A 62 18.42 -8.76 -5.45
CA VAL A 62 19.06 -9.40 -6.60
C VAL A 62 19.07 -8.48 -7.82
N TYR A 63 17.97 -7.79 -8.11
CA TYR A 63 17.89 -6.86 -9.24
C TYR A 63 18.88 -5.69 -9.11
N ILE A 64 19.05 -5.16 -7.89
CA ILE A 64 20.02 -4.09 -7.60
C ILE A 64 21.47 -4.60 -7.71
N TYR A 65 21.74 -5.84 -7.29
CA TYR A 65 23.08 -6.42 -7.32
C TYR A 65 23.50 -6.97 -8.69
N LYS A 66 22.55 -7.35 -9.54
CA LYS A 66 22.81 -7.87 -10.89
C LYS A 66 23.72 -6.97 -11.77
N PRO A 67 23.56 -5.63 -11.82
CA PRO A 67 24.49 -4.78 -12.56
C PRO A 67 25.91 -4.75 -11.97
N LEU A 68 26.06 -4.88 -10.65
CA LEU A 68 27.39 -4.98 -10.01
C LEU A 68 28.08 -6.31 -10.35
N GLU A 69 27.32 -7.41 -10.36
CA GLU A 69 27.81 -8.72 -10.79
C GLU A 69 28.28 -8.69 -12.25
N ASN A 70 27.50 -8.08 -13.16
CA ASN A 70 27.90 -7.94 -14.55
C ASN A 70 29.15 -7.07 -14.72
N TRP A 71 29.32 -6.02 -13.90
CA TRP A 71 30.52 -5.19 -13.94
C TRP A 71 31.77 -5.94 -13.45
N PHE A 72 31.63 -6.73 -12.37
CA PHE A 72 32.73 -7.55 -11.85
C PHE A 72 33.14 -8.67 -12.82
N ASN A 73 32.18 -9.33 -13.46
CA ASN A 73 32.45 -10.39 -14.44
C ASN A 73 32.96 -9.87 -15.79
N ALA A 74 32.88 -8.56 -16.05
CA ALA A 74 33.37 -7.93 -17.28
C ALA A 74 34.84 -7.47 -17.18
N PHE A 75 35.47 -7.64 -16.02
CA PHE A 75 36.88 -7.34 -15.75
C PHE A 75 37.70 -8.65 -15.70
#